data_AF-A0A2V8Q7Y0-F1
#
_entry.id   AF-A0A2V8Q7Y0-F1
#
_cell.length_a   1.000
_cell.length_b   1.000
_cell.length_c   1.000
_cell.angle_alpha   90.00
_cell.angle_beta   90.00
_cell.angle_gamma   90.00
#
_symmetry.space_group_name_H-M   'P 1'
#
loop_
_entity.id
_entity.type
_entity.pdbx_description
1 polymer ?
#
loop_
_entity_poly.entity_id
_entity_poly.type
_entity_poly.pdbx_seq_one_letter_code
_entity_poly.pdbx_strand_id
1 'polypeptide(L)'
;FTLSEELRAQLPAIEMAATAVAELDFINAKSVFQRKFNCVIPTVEQPGVLSGVLALLDARHPLLEENLRGSGHDIVPVSFTLDNEKNSMVISGANAGGKTVVLKTTGLLALMAMSGKPVPATSAQFPFYTSVLADIGDHQSLAANLSTFTSHVANISRMIESCEAPALVLLDEVGTGTDPEEGSALGVAVVDYFRRVCGAHVIATTHYSGLKMYAGNEEGVINASVEFDEKTLQPTYRLIVGIAGASSGLEIARRFGVPKTIIETAIESVKDSSLQASEYLRRIKRESEDAEVLRVALEEERAAVAEKFASLDQEAAKRERDRQASFEQTIQRTVANLEARARELVSRIEDRAERLKLEREAQRQTAEMKREAQRVAQATGKVISGTTTTEVESKGVRIIRDGKVLTKEDEPAEETRTYVRAAERAIVVGDKVKLRSFGSVGIVDQIKDGEVEVRVKALRFREKLENLELVEAAPETKPQKGKLEKLRRPPSTEVHLNTSQEGGRSELNVIGQTTDEAVDAVDKFLDEASLASLSKVRIVHGHGTGALRRAIGDLLKGHPHVARFVAAPPDQGGTGATLVELRQ
;
A
#
# COMPACT_ATOMS: atom_id res chain seq x y z
N PHE A 1 -32.78 67.06 -30.95
CA PHE A 1 -32.93 66.27 -29.71
C PHE A 1 -34.35 65.77 -29.46
N THR A 2 -35.39 66.38 -30.04
CA THR A 2 -36.81 66.02 -29.85
C THR A 2 -37.11 64.54 -30.15
N LEU A 3 -36.67 64.01 -31.30
CA LEU A 3 -36.87 62.60 -31.66
C LEU A 3 -36.21 61.62 -30.67
N SER A 4 -35.04 61.98 -30.12
CA SER A 4 -34.35 61.15 -29.13
C SER A 4 -35.08 61.13 -27.78
N GLU A 5 -35.75 62.21 -27.40
CA GLU A 5 -36.58 62.25 -26.18
C GLU A 5 -37.90 61.51 -26.36
N GLU A 6 -38.53 61.62 -27.54
CA GLU A 6 -39.71 60.83 -27.91
C GLU A 6 -39.41 59.32 -27.90
N LEU A 7 -38.26 58.90 -28.46
CA LEU A 7 -37.80 57.50 -28.39
C LEU A 7 -37.49 57.06 -26.96
N ARG A 8 -36.88 57.93 -26.13
CA ARG A 8 -36.57 57.61 -24.73
C ARG A 8 -37.84 57.40 -23.91
N ALA A 9 -38.91 58.15 -24.19
CA ALA A 9 -40.21 57.94 -23.54
C ALA A 9 -40.84 56.57 -23.89
N GLN A 10 -40.52 56.02 -25.07
CA GLN A 10 -40.97 54.70 -25.52
C GLN A 10 -40.00 53.56 -25.18
N LEU A 11 -38.88 53.85 -24.51
CA LEU A 11 -37.85 52.85 -24.20
C LEU A 11 -38.42 51.60 -23.52
N PRO A 12 -39.31 51.68 -22.51
CA PRO A 12 -39.88 50.48 -21.89
C PRO A 12 -40.65 49.60 -22.88
N ALA A 13 -41.42 50.21 -23.81
CA ALA A 13 -42.18 49.47 -24.81
C ALA A 13 -41.26 48.81 -25.85
N ILE A 14 -40.18 49.49 -26.23
CA ILE A 14 -39.17 48.96 -27.15
C ILE A 14 -38.42 47.78 -26.51
N GLU A 15 -38.05 47.88 -25.23
CA GLU A 15 -37.41 46.79 -24.48
C GLU A 15 -38.32 45.57 -24.33
N MET A 16 -39.60 45.78 -24.04
CA MET A 16 -40.60 44.71 -24.03
C MET A 16 -40.73 44.05 -25.41
N ALA A 17 -40.81 44.84 -26.48
CA ALA A 17 -40.89 44.31 -27.84
C ALA A 17 -39.63 43.52 -28.24
N ALA A 18 -38.44 44.03 -27.90
CA ALA A 18 -37.18 43.35 -28.16
C ALA A 18 -37.09 42.01 -27.41
N THR A 19 -37.54 41.97 -26.15
CA THR A 19 -37.60 40.74 -25.35
C THR A 19 -38.54 39.72 -25.98
N ALA A 20 -39.75 40.14 -26.37
CA ALA A 20 -40.73 39.26 -27.00
C ALA A 20 -40.23 38.70 -28.36
N VAL A 21 -39.59 39.54 -29.18
CA VAL A 21 -39.00 39.10 -30.45
C VAL A 21 -37.85 38.12 -30.21
N ALA A 22 -37.00 38.37 -29.22
CA ALA A 22 -35.90 37.47 -28.87
C ALA A 22 -36.42 36.10 -28.38
N GLU A 23 -37.48 36.07 -27.57
CA GLU A 23 -38.13 34.83 -27.14
C GLU A 23 -38.70 34.04 -28.33
N LEU A 24 -39.42 34.72 -29.23
CA LEU A 24 -39.98 34.09 -30.43
C LEU A 24 -38.89 33.54 -31.36
N ASP A 25 -37.81 34.30 -31.57
CA ASP A 25 -36.67 33.85 -32.39
C ASP A 25 -35.98 32.64 -31.75
N PHE A 26 -35.79 32.64 -30.43
CA PHE A 26 -35.21 31.51 -29.71
C PHE A 26 -36.08 30.25 -29.79
N ILE A 27 -37.41 30.39 -29.65
CA ILE A 27 -38.36 29.27 -29.81
C ILE A 27 -38.32 28.75 -31.25
N ASN A 28 -38.29 29.64 -32.25
CA ASN A 28 -38.18 29.25 -33.65
C ASN A 28 -36.86 28.51 -33.93
N ALA A 29 -35.74 28.99 -33.38
CA ALA A 29 -34.44 28.33 -33.49
C ALA A 29 -34.47 26.90 -32.92
N LYS A 30 -35.14 26.67 -31.78
CA LYS A 30 -35.35 25.31 -31.23
C LYS A 30 -36.13 24.41 -32.20
N SER A 31 -37.19 24.94 -32.82
CA SER A 31 -38.00 24.21 -33.80
C SER A 31 -37.22 23.85 -35.07
N VAL A 32 -36.42 24.79 -35.58
CA VAL A 32 -35.52 24.54 -36.72
C VAL A 32 -34.48 23.47 -36.37
N PHE A 33 -33.86 23.56 -35.19
CA PHE A 33 -32.92 22.55 -34.70
C PHE A 33 -33.58 21.17 -34.58
N GLN A 34 -34.79 21.10 -34.01
CA GLN A 34 -35.56 19.87 -33.88
C GLN A 34 -35.76 19.17 -35.22
N ARG A 35 -36.16 19.93 -36.26
CA ARG A 35 -36.35 19.38 -37.61
C ARG A 35 -35.04 18.93 -38.24
N LYS A 36 -33.95 19.69 -38.06
CA LYS A 36 -32.64 19.40 -38.67
C LYS A 36 -32.03 18.08 -38.17
N PHE A 37 -32.18 17.80 -36.86
CA PHE A 37 -31.57 16.64 -36.20
C PHE A 37 -32.57 15.54 -35.84
N ASN A 38 -33.83 15.68 -36.27
CA ASN A 38 -34.93 14.77 -35.95
C ASN A 38 -35.03 14.52 -34.43
N CYS A 39 -35.14 15.61 -33.68
CA CYS A 39 -35.17 15.58 -32.22
C CYS A 39 -36.58 15.30 -31.68
N VAL A 40 -36.62 14.82 -30.44
CA VAL A 40 -37.82 14.68 -29.63
C VAL A 40 -37.81 15.68 -28.47
N ILE A 41 -38.99 16.02 -27.96
CA ILE A 41 -39.11 16.75 -26.69
C ILE A 41 -38.91 15.70 -25.59
N PRO A 42 -37.84 15.80 -24.78
CA PRO A 42 -37.57 14.82 -23.75
C PRO A 42 -38.62 14.89 -22.63
N THR A 43 -38.91 13.76 -22.01
CA THR A 43 -39.64 13.76 -20.74
C THR A 43 -38.66 14.05 -19.61
N VAL A 44 -38.92 15.11 -18.85
CA VAL A 44 -38.13 15.48 -17.67
C VAL A 44 -39.01 15.29 -16.45
N GLU A 45 -38.51 14.54 -15.47
CA GLU A 45 -39.22 14.32 -14.21
C GLU A 45 -39.33 15.60 -13.38
N GLN A 46 -40.20 15.59 -12.36
CA GLN A 46 -40.42 16.75 -11.51
C GLN A 46 -39.17 17.06 -10.65
N PRO A 47 -38.85 18.34 -10.42
CA PRO A 47 -37.79 18.72 -9.48
C PRO A 47 -38.02 18.14 -8.08
N GLY A 48 -36.94 17.74 -7.40
CA GLY A 48 -36.97 17.23 -6.02
C GLY A 48 -37.25 15.74 -5.87
N VAL A 49 -37.50 15.01 -6.96
CA VAL A 49 -37.56 13.55 -6.94
C VAL A 49 -36.14 12.98 -6.94
N LEU A 50 -35.73 12.35 -5.83
CA LEU A 50 -34.39 11.78 -5.65
C LEU A 50 -34.12 10.51 -6.47
N SER A 51 -35.17 9.92 -7.02
CA SER A 51 -35.13 8.64 -7.72
C SER A 51 -35.79 8.80 -9.09
N GLY A 52 -35.05 8.59 -10.17
CA GLY A 52 -35.57 8.83 -11.52
C GLY A 52 -34.98 7.90 -12.55
N VAL A 53 -35.54 7.92 -13.76
CA VAL A 53 -35.09 7.07 -14.86
C VAL A 53 -34.37 7.91 -15.90
N LEU A 54 -33.10 7.58 -16.17
CA LEU A 54 -32.38 8.05 -17.35
C LEU A 54 -32.55 7.00 -18.45
N ALA A 55 -33.36 7.28 -19.46
CA ALA A 55 -33.57 6.38 -20.59
C ALA A 55 -33.31 7.09 -21.91
N LEU A 56 -32.42 6.53 -22.73
CA LEU A 56 -32.11 7.01 -24.06
C LEU A 56 -32.35 5.90 -25.08
N LEU A 57 -33.13 6.22 -26.12
CA LEU A 57 -33.34 5.35 -27.27
C LEU A 57 -32.89 6.05 -28.54
N ASP A 58 -31.93 5.44 -29.21
CA ASP A 58 -31.26 5.91 -30.42
C ASP A 58 -30.75 7.37 -30.33
N ALA A 59 -30.19 7.72 -29.17
CA ALA A 59 -29.62 9.03 -28.92
C ALA A 59 -28.38 9.29 -29.78
N ARG A 60 -28.23 10.52 -30.28
CA ARG A 60 -27.16 10.92 -31.20
C ARG A 60 -26.46 12.17 -30.68
N HIS A 61 -25.16 12.29 -30.93
CA HIS A 61 -24.42 13.52 -30.61
C HIS A 61 -24.56 14.53 -31.76
N PRO A 62 -25.27 15.67 -31.59
CA PRO A 62 -25.64 16.55 -32.71
C PRO A 62 -24.43 17.11 -33.47
N LEU A 63 -23.37 17.52 -32.77
CA LEU A 63 -22.16 18.04 -33.44
C LEU A 63 -21.37 16.95 -34.18
N LEU A 64 -21.43 15.71 -33.71
CA LEU A 64 -20.75 14.59 -34.36
C LEU A 64 -21.55 14.16 -35.58
N GLU A 65 -22.87 14.12 -35.46
CA GLU A 65 -23.79 13.85 -36.57
C GLU A 65 -23.60 14.86 -37.71
N GLU A 66 -23.49 16.16 -37.40
CA GLU A 66 -23.22 17.18 -38.42
C GLU A 66 -21.87 16.95 -39.12
N ASN A 67 -20.81 16.65 -38.37
CA ASN A 67 -19.47 16.42 -38.92
C ASN A 67 -19.43 15.16 -39.82
N LEU A 68 -20.04 14.07 -39.37
CA LEU A 68 -20.13 12.83 -40.14
C LEU A 68 -20.97 13.01 -41.41
N ARG A 69 -22.11 13.72 -41.34
CA ARG A 69 -22.91 14.07 -42.53
C ARG A 69 -22.09 14.86 -43.54
N GLY A 70 -21.27 15.81 -43.09
CA GLY A 70 -20.34 16.56 -43.95
C GLY A 70 -19.29 15.69 -44.64
N SER A 71 -18.95 14.55 -44.05
CA SER A 71 -18.01 13.56 -44.58
C SER A 71 -18.69 12.37 -45.26
N GLY A 72 -20.03 12.40 -45.45
CA GLY A 72 -20.80 11.33 -46.09
C GLY A 72 -20.98 10.05 -45.26
N HIS A 73 -20.83 10.13 -43.94
CA HIS A 73 -20.99 9.00 -43.01
C HIS A 73 -22.20 9.23 -42.09
N ASP A 74 -22.82 8.13 -41.65
CA ASP A 74 -23.92 8.15 -40.68
C ASP A 74 -23.40 7.98 -39.25
N ILE A 75 -24.07 8.63 -38.31
CA ILE A 75 -23.79 8.46 -36.87
C ILE A 75 -24.43 7.16 -36.36
N VAL A 76 -23.67 6.43 -35.54
CA VAL A 76 -24.19 5.26 -34.82
C VAL A 76 -24.86 5.73 -33.53
N PRO A 77 -26.16 5.47 -33.34
CA PRO A 77 -26.88 5.96 -32.18
C PRO A 77 -26.63 5.10 -30.93
N VAL A 78 -26.91 5.67 -29.76
CA VAL A 78 -26.66 5.06 -28.44
C VAL A 78 -27.98 4.86 -27.70
N SER A 79 -28.17 3.67 -27.11
CA SER A 79 -29.37 3.31 -26.37
C SER A 79 -29.02 2.61 -25.06
N PHE A 80 -29.56 3.09 -23.94
CA PHE A 80 -29.43 2.47 -22.62
C PHE A 80 -30.45 3.03 -21.62
N THR A 81 -30.54 2.42 -20.44
CA THR A 81 -31.37 2.89 -19.34
C THR A 81 -30.63 2.73 -18.01
N LEU A 82 -30.67 3.76 -17.17
CA LEU A 82 -30.28 3.73 -15.76
C LEU A 82 -31.50 4.10 -14.91
N ASP A 83 -31.69 3.36 -13.83
CA ASP A 83 -32.75 3.58 -12.85
C ASP A 83 -32.18 3.46 -11.43
N ASN A 84 -33.04 3.47 -10.42
CA ASN A 84 -32.57 3.42 -9.02
C ASN A 84 -31.95 2.09 -8.62
N GLU A 85 -32.35 0.99 -9.26
CA GLU A 85 -31.77 -0.33 -8.97
C GLU A 85 -30.41 -0.45 -9.67
N LYS A 86 -30.35 0.01 -10.92
CA LYS A 86 -29.18 0.00 -11.79
C LYS A 86 -28.78 1.43 -12.14
N ASN A 87 -28.18 2.10 -11.16
CA ASN A 87 -27.82 3.52 -11.24
C ASN A 87 -26.42 3.76 -11.80
N SER A 88 -25.63 2.72 -12.05
CA SER A 88 -24.28 2.86 -12.61
C SER A 88 -24.09 2.02 -13.86
N MET A 89 -23.33 2.54 -14.83
CA MET A 89 -22.88 1.80 -16.00
C MET A 89 -21.37 1.96 -16.21
N VAL A 90 -20.67 0.84 -16.37
CA VAL A 90 -19.24 0.79 -16.68
C VAL A 90 -19.07 0.33 -18.12
N ILE A 91 -18.47 1.18 -18.95
CA ILE A 91 -18.23 0.93 -20.37
C ILE A 91 -16.77 0.50 -20.57
N SER A 92 -16.58 -0.68 -21.14
CA SER A 92 -15.29 -1.27 -21.45
C SER A 92 -15.05 -1.42 -22.96
N GLY A 93 -13.79 -1.56 -23.38
CA GLY A 93 -13.41 -1.74 -24.80
C GLY A 93 -12.27 -0.81 -25.22
N ALA A 94 -11.78 -0.94 -26.45
CA ALA A 94 -10.63 -0.15 -26.94
C ALA A 94 -10.89 1.37 -26.95
N ASN A 95 -9.85 2.21 -26.83
CA ASN A 95 -9.98 3.69 -26.75
C ASN A 95 -10.68 4.26 -28.00
N ALA A 96 -10.43 3.68 -29.17
CA ALA A 96 -11.04 4.09 -30.44
C ALA A 96 -12.50 3.61 -30.64
N GLY A 97 -13.11 2.92 -29.66
CA GLY A 97 -14.43 2.31 -29.79
C GLY A 97 -15.63 3.24 -29.55
N GLY A 98 -15.42 4.50 -29.17
CA GLY A 98 -16.50 5.47 -28.97
C GLY A 98 -17.05 5.57 -27.53
N LYS A 99 -16.33 5.05 -26.53
CA LYS A 99 -16.75 5.14 -25.11
C LYS A 99 -16.96 6.60 -24.65
N THR A 100 -15.99 7.47 -24.91
CA THR A 100 -16.09 8.91 -24.61
C THR A 100 -17.26 9.58 -25.33
N VAL A 101 -17.63 9.12 -26.53
CA VAL A 101 -18.79 9.64 -27.27
C VAL A 101 -20.08 9.34 -26.53
N VAL A 102 -20.22 8.15 -25.92
CA VAL A 102 -21.38 7.81 -25.09
C VAL A 102 -21.54 8.79 -23.91
N LEU A 103 -20.45 9.08 -23.20
CA LEU A 103 -20.45 10.03 -22.08
C LEU A 103 -20.84 11.44 -22.55
N LYS A 104 -20.15 11.96 -23.57
CA LYS A 104 -20.42 13.30 -24.12
C LYS A 104 -21.84 13.43 -24.65
N THR A 105 -22.36 12.40 -25.32
CA THR A 105 -23.75 12.37 -25.80
C THR A 105 -24.69 12.47 -24.61
N THR A 106 -24.53 11.62 -23.61
CA THR A 106 -25.42 11.59 -22.44
C THR A 106 -25.43 12.93 -21.69
N GLY A 107 -24.25 13.46 -21.37
CA GLY A 107 -24.12 14.73 -20.66
C GLY A 107 -24.69 15.91 -21.44
N LEU A 108 -24.39 16.00 -22.73
CA LEU A 108 -24.92 17.06 -23.58
C LEU A 108 -26.44 17.01 -23.69
N LEU A 109 -27.02 15.82 -23.89
CA LEU A 109 -28.47 15.67 -24.00
C LEU A 109 -29.19 15.97 -22.68
N ALA A 110 -28.59 15.59 -21.54
CA ALA A 110 -29.12 15.96 -20.22
C ALA A 110 -29.16 17.48 -20.02
N LEU A 111 -28.07 18.19 -20.35
CA LEU A 111 -28.01 19.65 -20.26
C LEU A 111 -28.98 20.34 -21.24
N MET A 112 -29.13 19.80 -22.45
CA MET A 112 -30.12 20.27 -23.42
C MET A 112 -31.54 20.11 -22.88
N ALA A 113 -31.87 18.96 -22.29
CA ALA A 113 -33.18 18.70 -21.69
C ALA A 113 -33.48 19.68 -20.54
N MET A 114 -32.52 19.88 -19.61
CA MET A 114 -32.69 20.85 -18.50
C MET A 114 -32.80 22.31 -19.00
N SER A 115 -32.24 22.60 -20.17
CA SER A 115 -32.37 23.92 -20.83
C SER A 115 -33.67 24.08 -21.64
N GLY A 116 -34.60 23.12 -21.56
CA GLY A 116 -35.84 23.12 -22.32
C GLY A 116 -35.61 23.07 -23.84
N LYS A 117 -34.57 22.34 -24.29
CA LYS A 117 -34.28 22.12 -25.71
C LYS A 117 -34.66 20.69 -26.12
N PRO A 118 -35.14 20.48 -27.35
CA PRO A 118 -35.38 19.15 -27.89
C PRO A 118 -34.04 18.41 -28.13
N VAL A 119 -34.03 17.09 -27.96
CA VAL A 119 -32.82 16.26 -28.02
C VAL A 119 -32.86 15.27 -29.20
N PRO A 120 -31.75 15.06 -29.93
CA PRO A 120 -31.67 14.09 -31.03
C PRO A 120 -31.67 12.65 -30.50
N ALA A 121 -32.87 12.07 -30.45
CA ALA A 121 -33.13 10.69 -30.03
C ALA A 121 -34.47 10.22 -30.61
N THR A 122 -34.76 8.93 -30.57
CA THR A 122 -36.11 8.38 -30.83
C THR A 122 -37.01 8.55 -29.60
N SER A 123 -36.45 8.37 -28.40
CA SER A 123 -37.09 8.67 -27.12
C SER A 123 -36.03 9.06 -26.10
N ALA A 124 -36.36 9.98 -25.20
CA ALA A 124 -35.46 10.42 -24.15
C ALA A 124 -36.23 10.79 -22.88
N GLN A 125 -35.79 10.22 -21.76
CA GLN A 125 -36.27 10.51 -20.41
C GLN A 125 -35.09 10.85 -19.52
N PHE A 126 -35.22 11.90 -18.72
CA PHE A 126 -34.22 12.33 -17.76
C PHE A 126 -34.85 12.63 -16.39
N PRO A 127 -34.18 12.28 -15.29
CA PRO A 127 -34.41 12.93 -14.01
C PRO A 127 -34.16 14.44 -14.12
N PHE A 128 -34.77 15.22 -13.25
CA PHE A 128 -34.39 16.62 -13.07
C PHE A 128 -33.06 16.69 -12.31
N TYR A 129 -31.95 16.68 -13.04
CA TYR A 129 -30.62 16.71 -12.44
C TYR A 129 -30.29 18.08 -11.85
N THR A 130 -29.97 18.11 -10.57
CA THR A 130 -29.40 19.28 -9.89
C THR A 130 -27.95 19.49 -10.32
N SER A 131 -27.21 18.39 -10.46
CA SER A 131 -25.79 18.40 -10.82
C SER A 131 -25.51 17.52 -12.04
N VAL A 132 -24.76 18.05 -13.01
CA VAL A 132 -24.14 17.26 -14.09
C VAL A 132 -22.63 17.46 -13.99
N LEU A 133 -21.94 16.43 -13.51
CA LEU A 133 -20.51 16.45 -13.20
C LEU A 133 -19.77 15.55 -14.18
N ALA A 134 -18.67 16.05 -14.72
CA ALA A 134 -17.91 15.35 -15.75
C ALA A 134 -16.41 15.48 -15.56
N ASP A 135 -15.73 14.35 -15.57
CA ASP A 135 -14.28 14.23 -15.78
C ASP A 135 -14.07 13.57 -17.14
N ILE A 136 -14.02 14.38 -18.20
CA ILE A 136 -13.94 13.91 -19.59
C ILE A 136 -12.85 14.68 -20.34
N GLY A 137 -11.87 13.94 -20.86
CA GLY A 137 -10.86 14.43 -21.79
C GLY A 137 -9.44 14.42 -21.25
N ASP A 138 -8.49 14.63 -22.16
CA ASP A 138 -7.08 14.71 -21.85
C ASP A 138 -6.75 16.13 -21.35
N HIS A 139 -6.65 16.31 -20.04
CA HIS A 139 -5.96 17.49 -19.49
C HIS A 139 -4.43 17.34 -19.69
N GLN A 140 -3.98 17.25 -20.94
CA GLN A 140 -2.58 17.49 -21.32
C GLN A 140 -2.38 19.00 -21.53
N SER A 141 -2.71 19.79 -20.51
CA SER A 141 -2.37 21.21 -20.53
C SER A 141 -0.96 21.36 -20.00
N LEU A 142 0.01 21.58 -20.90
CA LEU A 142 1.36 22.07 -20.56
C LEU A 142 1.31 23.33 -19.69
N ALA A 143 0.19 24.07 -19.69
CA ALA A 143 0.01 25.30 -18.92
C ALA A 143 -0.40 25.06 -17.45
N ALA A 144 -0.75 23.83 -17.05
CA ALA A 144 -1.21 23.53 -15.70
C ALA A 144 -0.14 22.95 -14.76
N ASN A 145 1.06 22.60 -15.25
CA ASN A 145 2.16 21.98 -14.47
C ASN A 145 1.76 20.75 -13.60
N LEU A 146 0.56 20.19 -13.79
CA LEU A 146 0.06 19.03 -13.06
C LEU A 146 0.16 17.78 -13.94
N SER A 147 0.51 16.66 -13.33
CA SER A 147 0.41 15.36 -14.00
C SER A 147 -1.05 15.07 -14.38
N THR A 148 -1.26 14.25 -15.42
CA THR A 148 -2.59 13.82 -15.87
C THR A 148 -3.39 13.22 -14.71
N PHE A 149 -2.78 12.32 -13.93
CA PHE A 149 -3.42 11.70 -12.76
C PHE A 149 -3.83 12.71 -11.68
N THR A 150 -2.93 13.62 -11.29
CA THR A 150 -3.24 14.64 -10.27
C THR A 150 -4.38 15.54 -10.70
N SER A 151 -4.45 15.87 -12.00
CA SER A 151 -5.54 16.69 -12.55
C SER A 151 -6.89 15.97 -12.48
N HIS A 152 -6.94 14.69 -12.83
CA HIS A 152 -8.15 13.86 -12.70
C HIS A 152 -8.59 13.74 -11.23
N VAL A 153 -7.66 13.44 -10.32
CA VAL A 153 -7.98 13.31 -8.88
C VAL A 153 -8.47 14.64 -8.30
N ALA A 154 -7.84 15.76 -8.64
CA ALA A 154 -8.29 17.08 -8.20
C ALA A 154 -9.68 17.42 -8.77
N ASN A 155 -9.96 17.04 -10.01
CA ASN A 155 -11.28 17.23 -10.61
C ASN A 155 -12.35 16.38 -9.90
N ILE A 156 -12.07 15.10 -9.66
CA ILE A 156 -12.93 14.19 -8.90
C ILE A 156 -13.20 14.74 -7.49
N SER A 157 -12.19 15.28 -6.81
CA SER A 157 -12.36 15.90 -5.48
C SER A 157 -13.36 17.06 -5.52
N ARG A 158 -13.23 17.97 -6.50
CA ARG A 158 -14.19 19.08 -6.69
C ARG A 158 -15.58 18.59 -7.06
N MET A 159 -15.67 17.52 -7.85
CA MET A 159 -16.95 16.89 -8.19
C MET A 159 -17.63 16.32 -6.94
N ILE A 160 -16.88 15.68 -6.03
CA ILE A 160 -17.41 15.17 -4.76
C ILE A 160 -17.98 16.32 -3.91
N GLU A 161 -17.24 17.43 -3.78
CA GLU A 161 -17.68 18.61 -3.03
C GLU A 161 -18.93 19.28 -3.61
N SER A 162 -19.10 19.22 -4.93
CA SER A 162 -20.19 19.88 -5.67
C SER A 162 -21.35 18.93 -5.98
N CYS A 163 -21.35 17.70 -5.48
CA CYS A 163 -22.33 16.69 -5.87
C CYS A 163 -23.64 16.85 -5.09
N GLU A 164 -24.64 17.43 -5.75
CA GLU A 164 -26.01 17.51 -5.24
C GLU A 164 -26.94 16.57 -6.01
N ALA A 165 -27.59 15.65 -5.30
CA ALA A 165 -28.56 14.72 -5.87
C ALA A 165 -29.90 15.42 -6.21
N PRO A 166 -30.60 15.01 -7.29
CA PRO A 166 -30.20 14.00 -8.28
C PRO A 166 -29.02 14.46 -9.13
N ALA A 167 -28.01 13.61 -9.30
CA ALA A 167 -26.78 13.94 -10.01
C ALA A 167 -26.51 12.97 -11.17
N LEU A 168 -25.95 13.48 -12.26
CA LEU A 168 -25.34 12.71 -13.34
C LEU A 168 -23.83 12.87 -13.27
N VAL A 169 -23.10 11.77 -13.11
CA VAL A 169 -21.64 11.73 -13.00
C VAL A 169 -21.08 10.97 -14.20
N LEU A 170 -20.18 11.61 -14.95
CA LEU A 170 -19.54 11.06 -16.13
C LEU A 170 -18.03 11.00 -15.91
N LEU A 171 -17.45 9.80 -15.93
CA LEU A 171 -16.04 9.56 -15.63
C LEU A 171 -15.36 8.85 -16.81
N ASP A 172 -14.48 9.54 -17.51
CA ASP A 172 -13.74 8.95 -18.62
C ASP A 172 -12.40 8.39 -18.15
N GLU A 173 -12.14 7.12 -18.44
CA GLU A 173 -10.90 6.41 -18.10
C GLU A 173 -10.47 6.59 -16.63
N VAL A 174 -11.42 6.41 -15.71
CA VAL A 174 -11.21 6.65 -14.28
C VAL A 174 -10.07 5.79 -13.72
N GLY A 175 -9.18 6.44 -12.97
CA GLY A 175 -7.99 5.81 -12.36
C GLY A 175 -6.78 5.67 -13.29
N THR A 176 -6.85 6.20 -14.52
CA THR A 176 -5.69 6.18 -15.42
C THR A 176 -4.61 7.20 -15.03
N GLY A 177 -3.38 6.97 -15.50
CA GLY A 177 -2.23 7.85 -15.24
C GLY A 177 -1.40 7.50 -14.00
N THR A 178 -1.69 6.37 -13.34
CA THR A 178 -0.91 5.82 -12.21
C THR A 178 -0.68 4.31 -12.41
N ASP A 179 -0.13 3.63 -11.41
CA ASP A 179 -0.02 2.17 -11.36
C ASP A 179 -1.37 1.50 -11.68
N PRO A 180 -1.43 0.48 -12.56
CA PRO A 180 -2.68 -0.15 -12.96
C PRO A 180 -3.49 -0.77 -11.82
N GLU A 181 -2.84 -1.33 -10.79
CA GLU A 181 -3.55 -1.94 -9.66
C GLU A 181 -4.14 -0.86 -8.75
N GLU A 182 -3.35 0.16 -8.40
CA GLU A 182 -3.82 1.29 -7.60
C GLU A 182 -4.91 2.10 -8.33
N GLY A 183 -4.68 2.38 -9.61
CA GLY A 183 -5.63 3.09 -10.47
C GLY A 183 -6.95 2.34 -10.61
N SER A 184 -6.90 1.01 -10.75
CA SER A 184 -8.10 0.19 -10.79
C SER A 184 -8.85 0.18 -9.45
N ALA A 185 -8.15 0.08 -8.32
CA ALA A 185 -8.77 0.10 -7.00
C ALA A 185 -9.42 1.46 -6.70
N LEU A 186 -8.71 2.56 -7.01
CA LEU A 186 -9.22 3.92 -6.88
C LEU A 186 -10.45 4.14 -7.76
N GLY A 187 -10.41 3.70 -9.02
CA GLY A 187 -11.53 3.87 -9.94
C GLY A 187 -12.81 3.15 -9.46
N VAL A 188 -12.68 1.95 -8.90
CA VAL A 188 -13.81 1.24 -8.27
C VAL A 188 -14.35 2.04 -7.09
N ALA A 189 -13.47 2.51 -6.20
CA ALA A 189 -13.87 3.25 -5.01
C ALA A 189 -14.60 4.58 -5.37
N VAL A 190 -14.11 5.31 -6.38
CA VAL A 190 -14.73 6.55 -6.85
C VAL A 190 -16.11 6.30 -7.45
N VAL A 191 -16.24 5.29 -8.33
CA VAL A 191 -17.53 4.93 -8.92
C VAL A 191 -18.53 4.50 -7.84
N ASP A 192 -18.11 3.66 -6.89
CA ASP A 192 -18.99 3.19 -5.81
C ASP A 192 -19.38 4.33 -4.86
N TYR A 193 -18.49 5.30 -4.61
CA TYR A 193 -18.78 6.48 -3.80
C TYR A 193 -19.89 7.34 -4.42
N PHE A 194 -19.75 7.77 -5.68
CA PHE A 194 -20.79 8.56 -6.34
C PHE A 194 -22.12 7.81 -6.44
N ARG A 195 -22.05 6.49 -6.69
CA ARG A 195 -23.21 5.63 -6.78
C ARG A 195 -23.97 5.53 -5.46
N ARG A 196 -23.29 5.15 -4.37
CA ARG A 196 -23.93 4.76 -3.10
C ARG A 196 -24.05 5.92 -2.13
N VAL A 197 -23.02 6.75 -2.02
CA VAL A 197 -22.97 7.85 -1.06
C VAL A 197 -23.71 9.07 -1.61
N CYS A 198 -23.46 9.43 -2.88
CA CYS A 198 -24.14 10.56 -3.50
C CYS A 198 -25.49 10.18 -4.13
N GLY A 199 -25.78 8.89 -4.35
CA GLY A 199 -27.00 8.45 -5.02
C GLY A 199 -27.09 8.90 -6.48
N ALA A 200 -25.95 9.12 -7.15
CA ALA A 200 -25.89 9.64 -8.50
C ALA A 200 -26.11 8.55 -9.56
N HIS A 201 -26.57 8.96 -10.75
CA HIS A 201 -26.41 8.15 -11.95
C HIS A 201 -24.96 8.27 -12.44
N VAL A 202 -24.23 7.16 -12.50
CA VAL A 202 -22.80 7.16 -12.84
C VAL A 202 -22.56 6.43 -14.16
N ILE A 203 -21.88 7.07 -15.10
CA ILE A 203 -21.37 6.40 -16.31
C ILE A 203 -19.86 6.55 -16.33
N ALA A 204 -19.16 5.42 -16.21
CA ALA A 204 -17.71 5.37 -16.20
C ALA A 204 -17.16 4.60 -17.39
N THR A 205 -16.04 5.02 -17.98
CA THR A 205 -15.29 4.23 -18.96
C THR A 205 -14.01 3.70 -18.34
N THR A 206 -13.55 2.54 -18.80
CA THR A 206 -12.32 1.94 -18.26
C THR A 206 -11.64 0.97 -19.23
N HIS A 207 -10.33 0.82 -19.03
CA HIS A 207 -9.51 -0.25 -19.61
C HIS A 207 -9.07 -1.28 -18.56
N TYR A 208 -9.22 -0.96 -17.28
CA TYR A 208 -8.75 -1.81 -16.19
C TYR A 208 -9.68 -2.99 -15.95
N SER A 209 -9.07 -4.13 -15.66
CA SER A 209 -9.78 -5.38 -15.35
C SER A 209 -10.61 -5.25 -14.08
N GLY A 210 -10.13 -4.55 -13.05
CA GLY A 210 -10.85 -4.46 -11.77
C GLY A 210 -12.20 -3.77 -11.89
N LEU A 211 -12.35 -2.71 -12.69
CA LEU A 211 -13.66 -2.11 -12.95
C LEU A 211 -14.58 -3.00 -13.79
N LYS A 212 -14.03 -3.80 -14.72
CA LYS A 212 -14.82 -4.81 -15.46
C LYS A 212 -15.36 -5.89 -14.52
N MET A 213 -14.52 -6.34 -13.58
CA MET A 213 -14.91 -7.33 -12.58
C MET A 213 -15.94 -6.76 -11.59
N TYR A 214 -15.74 -5.51 -11.15
CA TYR A 214 -16.72 -4.80 -10.32
C TYR A 214 -18.09 -4.74 -11.02
N ALA A 215 -18.14 -4.31 -12.29
CA ALA A 215 -19.39 -4.25 -13.04
C ALA A 215 -20.05 -5.62 -13.32
N GLY A 216 -19.27 -6.71 -13.30
CA GLY A 216 -19.78 -8.07 -13.48
C GLY A 216 -20.32 -8.72 -12.20
N ASN A 217 -19.86 -8.27 -11.03
CA ASN A 217 -20.16 -8.89 -9.74
C ASN A 217 -21.05 -8.03 -8.83
N GLU A 218 -21.04 -6.71 -9.01
CA GLU A 218 -21.74 -5.77 -8.15
C GLU A 218 -23.20 -5.60 -8.59
N GLU A 219 -24.11 -5.85 -7.66
CA GLU A 219 -25.54 -5.70 -7.90
C GLU A 219 -25.89 -4.22 -8.06
N GLY A 220 -26.60 -3.87 -9.14
CA GLY A 220 -26.95 -2.48 -9.47
C GLY A 220 -25.90 -1.73 -10.31
N VAL A 221 -24.88 -2.42 -10.81
CA VAL A 221 -23.96 -1.88 -11.83
C VAL A 221 -24.20 -2.62 -13.15
N ILE A 222 -24.41 -1.86 -14.22
CA ILE A 222 -24.53 -2.37 -15.58
C ILE A 222 -23.15 -2.41 -16.21
N ASN A 223 -22.75 -3.57 -16.68
CA ASN A 223 -21.60 -3.70 -17.56
C ASN A 223 -22.00 -3.35 -19.00
N ALA A 224 -21.18 -2.62 -19.73
CA ALA A 224 -21.38 -2.37 -21.15
C ALA A 224 -20.05 -2.39 -21.90
N SER A 225 -20.12 -2.58 -23.21
CA SER A 225 -18.96 -2.51 -24.08
C SER A 225 -19.29 -1.88 -25.41
N VAL A 226 -18.27 -1.34 -26.06
CA VAL A 226 -18.38 -0.87 -27.44
C VAL A 226 -17.96 -2.00 -28.38
N GLU A 227 -18.82 -2.31 -29.33
CA GLU A 227 -18.63 -3.40 -30.29
C GLU A 227 -17.46 -3.09 -31.24
N PHE A 228 -16.69 -4.14 -31.48
CA PHE A 228 -15.52 -4.13 -32.34
C PHE A 228 -15.64 -5.30 -33.31
N ASP A 229 -15.61 -5.02 -34.60
CA ASP A 229 -15.66 -6.08 -35.60
C ASP A 229 -14.30 -6.76 -35.70
N GLU A 230 -14.23 -8.00 -35.19
CA GLU A 230 -13.01 -8.80 -35.19
C GLU A 230 -12.50 -9.14 -36.60
N LYS A 231 -13.38 -9.14 -37.62
CA LYS A 231 -12.99 -9.45 -39.01
C LYS A 231 -12.35 -8.25 -39.70
N THR A 232 -12.91 -7.06 -39.50
CA THR A 232 -12.42 -5.82 -40.13
C THR A 232 -11.46 -5.04 -39.24
N LEU A 233 -11.36 -5.42 -37.96
CA LEU A 233 -10.63 -4.72 -36.89
C LEU A 233 -11.01 -3.24 -36.82
N GLN A 234 -12.29 -2.92 -37.05
CA GLN A 234 -12.84 -1.58 -37.00
C GLN A 234 -13.84 -1.46 -35.84
N PRO A 235 -13.86 -0.33 -35.13
CA PRO A 235 -14.92 -0.05 -34.18
C PRO A 235 -16.24 0.14 -34.91
N THR A 236 -17.29 -0.58 -34.50
CA THR A 236 -18.65 -0.36 -35.05
C THR A 236 -19.38 0.76 -34.31
N TYR A 237 -18.78 1.27 -33.22
CA TYR A 237 -19.30 2.31 -32.33
C TYR A 237 -20.64 1.95 -31.65
N ARG A 238 -21.11 0.71 -31.80
CA ARG A 238 -22.35 0.24 -31.19
C ARG A 238 -22.11 -0.08 -29.72
N LEU A 239 -22.91 0.51 -28.84
CA LEU A 239 -22.93 0.15 -27.42
C LEU A 239 -23.70 -1.17 -27.23
N ILE A 240 -23.03 -2.16 -26.65
CA ILE A 240 -23.62 -3.43 -26.21
C ILE A 240 -23.74 -3.38 -24.68
N VAL A 241 -24.98 -3.33 -24.20
CA VAL A 241 -25.28 -3.32 -22.77
C VAL A 241 -25.36 -4.76 -22.25
N GLY A 242 -24.77 -5.01 -21.09
CA GLY A 242 -24.75 -6.29 -20.38
C GLY A 242 -23.49 -7.15 -20.59
N ILE A 243 -22.54 -6.72 -21.44
CA ILE A 243 -21.37 -7.53 -21.82
C ILE A 243 -20.08 -6.72 -21.65
N ALA A 244 -19.08 -7.29 -20.98
CA ALA A 244 -17.72 -6.72 -20.93
C ALA A 244 -16.96 -6.96 -22.23
N GLY A 245 -16.25 -5.92 -22.71
CA GLY A 245 -15.47 -5.96 -23.94
C GLY A 245 -14.07 -6.54 -23.72
N ALA A 246 -13.59 -7.31 -24.71
CA ALA A 246 -12.24 -7.83 -24.76
C ALA A 246 -11.21 -6.70 -25.04
N SER A 247 -10.05 -6.78 -24.40
CA SER A 247 -8.95 -5.82 -24.63
C SER A 247 -8.21 -6.18 -25.93
N SER A 248 -8.39 -5.37 -26.99
CA SER A 248 -7.88 -5.66 -28.36
C SER A 248 -6.57 -4.94 -28.72
N GLY A 249 -5.81 -4.44 -27.72
CA GLY A 249 -4.66 -3.55 -27.95
C GLY A 249 -3.56 -4.12 -28.85
N LEU A 250 -3.22 -5.40 -28.68
CA LEU A 250 -2.20 -6.09 -29.49
C LEU A 250 -2.65 -6.28 -30.95
N GLU A 251 -3.95 -6.43 -31.18
CA GLU A 251 -4.50 -6.63 -32.51
C GLU A 251 -4.59 -5.32 -33.30
N ILE A 252 -4.87 -4.22 -32.60
CA ILE A 252 -4.79 -2.86 -33.14
C ILE A 252 -3.34 -2.54 -33.52
N ALA A 253 -2.37 -2.80 -32.65
CA ALA A 253 -0.95 -2.58 -32.91
C ALA A 253 -0.47 -3.29 -34.20
N ARG A 254 -0.97 -4.51 -34.47
CA ARG A 254 -0.68 -5.26 -35.70
C ARG A 254 -1.05 -4.48 -36.96
N ARG A 255 -2.22 -3.83 -36.94
CA ARG A 255 -2.73 -3.08 -38.08
C ARG A 255 -2.01 -1.75 -38.29
N PHE A 256 -1.53 -1.13 -37.22
CA PHE A 256 -0.67 0.07 -37.29
C PHE A 256 0.76 -0.24 -37.76
N GLY A 257 1.03 -1.48 -38.19
CA GLY A 257 2.30 -1.86 -38.81
C GLY A 257 3.36 -2.33 -37.82
N VAL A 258 3.00 -2.61 -36.56
CA VAL A 258 3.94 -3.21 -35.62
C VAL A 258 4.33 -4.61 -36.12
N PRO A 259 5.63 -4.91 -36.27
CA PRO A 259 6.12 -6.19 -36.76
C PRO A 259 5.52 -7.38 -36.02
N LYS A 260 5.16 -8.42 -36.79
CA LYS A 260 4.54 -9.64 -36.26
C LYS A 260 5.38 -10.29 -35.14
N THR A 261 6.70 -10.24 -35.25
CA THR A 261 7.63 -10.76 -34.25
C THR A 261 7.44 -10.08 -32.89
N ILE A 262 7.28 -8.75 -32.84
CA ILE A 262 7.05 -8.00 -31.60
C ILE A 262 5.70 -8.40 -30.98
N ILE A 263 4.68 -8.56 -31.81
CA ILE A 263 3.34 -8.94 -31.35
C ILE A 263 3.29 -10.36 -30.83
N GLU A 264 3.96 -11.30 -31.50
CA GLU A 264 4.05 -12.69 -31.04
C GLU A 264 4.77 -12.76 -29.68
N THR A 265 5.88 -12.03 -29.50
CA THR A 265 6.56 -11.92 -28.20
C THR A 265 5.66 -11.28 -27.14
N ALA A 266 4.90 -10.24 -27.47
CA ALA A 266 3.97 -9.61 -26.53
C ALA A 266 2.81 -10.54 -26.11
N ILE A 267 2.28 -11.34 -27.04
CA ILE A 267 1.23 -12.34 -26.74
C ILE A 267 1.78 -13.44 -25.82
N GLU A 268 2.98 -13.94 -26.08
CA GLU A 268 3.64 -14.94 -25.23
C GLU A 268 3.88 -14.39 -23.82
N SER A 269 4.40 -13.18 -23.70
CA SER A 269 4.64 -12.53 -22.41
C SER A 269 3.36 -12.37 -21.56
N VAL A 270 2.23 -12.01 -22.17
CA VAL A 270 0.95 -11.90 -21.45
C VAL A 270 0.44 -13.26 -20.97
N LYS A 271 0.60 -14.31 -21.79
CA LYS A 271 0.21 -15.69 -21.41
C LYS A 271 1.08 -16.21 -20.27
N ASP A 272 2.39 -16.03 -20.36
CA ASP A 272 3.34 -16.47 -19.34
C ASP A 272 3.10 -15.74 -18.01
N SER A 273 2.89 -14.43 -18.05
CA SER A 273 2.56 -13.63 -16.85
C SER A 273 1.25 -14.10 -16.19
N SER A 274 0.20 -14.36 -16.99
CA SER A 274 -1.09 -14.85 -16.47
C SER A 274 -0.99 -16.26 -15.86
N LEU A 275 -0.19 -17.13 -16.46
CA LEU A 275 0.08 -18.49 -15.96
C LEU A 275 0.91 -18.44 -14.67
N GLN A 276 1.98 -17.65 -14.63
CA GLN A 276 2.83 -17.48 -13.45
C GLN A 276 2.05 -16.88 -12.28
N ALA A 277 1.20 -15.88 -12.51
CA ALA A 277 0.33 -15.32 -11.48
C ALA A 277 -0.66 -16.37 -10.93
N SER A 278 -1.25 -17.18 -11.82
CA SER A 278 -2.16 -18.26 -11.43
C SER A 278 -1.46 -19.36 -10.61
N GLU A 279 -0.24 -19.74 -10.97
CA GLU A 279 0.57 -20.70 -10.20
C GLU A 279 1.02 -20.15 -8.86
N TYR A 280 1.41 -18.88 -8.81
CA TYR A 280 1.80 -18.19 -7.58
C TYR A 280 0.61 -18.08 -6.61
N LEU A 281 -0.59 -17.73 -7.09
CA LEU A 281 -1.80 -17.72 -6.28
C LEU A 281 -2.17 -19.11 -5.75
N ARG A 282 -2.02 -20.16 -6.58
CA ARG A 282 -2.21 -21.55 -6.12
C ARG A 282 -1.21 -21.93 -5.03
N ARG A 283 0.03 -21.47 -5.12
CA ARG A 283 1.06 -21.70 -4.11
C ARG A 283 0.73 -21.00 -2.80
N ILE A 284 0.36 -19.71 -2.85
CA ILE A 284 -0.06 -18.95 -1.66
C ILE A 284 -1.25 -19.63 -0.97
N LYS A 285 -2.25 -20.06 -1.75
CA LYS A 285 -3.42 -20.74 -1.19
C LYS A 285 -3.03 -22.02 -0.44
N ARG A 286 -2.15 -22.84 -1.02
CA ARG A 286 -1.64 -24.05 -0.36
C ARG A 286 -0.84 -23.73 0.90
N GLU A 287 0.09 -22.77 0.84
CA GLU A 287 0.88 -22.36 2.00
C GLU A 287 0.00 -21.80 3.13
N SER A 288 -1.09 -21.09 2.77
CA SER A 288 -2.08 -20.61 3.75
C SER A 288 -2.90 -21.74 4.37
N GLU A 289 -3.32 -22.74 3.58
CA GLU A 289 -4.03 -23.92 4.08
C GLU A 289 -3.14 -24.74 5.01
N ASP A 290 -1.88 -24.98 4.62
CA ASP A 290 -0.89 -25.70 5.42
C ASP A 290 -0.57 -24.96 6.73
N ALA A 291 -0.46 -23.63 6.69
CA ALA A 291 -0.23 -22.81 7.87
C ALA A 291 -1.40 -22.88 8.86
N GLU A 292 -2.64 -22.89 8.38
CA GLU A 292 -3.81 -23.02 9.25
C GLU A 292 -3.88 -24.41 9.91
N VAL A 293 -3.61 -25.47 9.15
CA VAL A 293 -3.53 -26.84 9.70
C VAL A 293 -2.45 -26.94 10.78
N LEU A 294 -1.27 -26.37 10.53
CA LEU A 294 -0.18 -26.37 11.50
C LEU A 294 -0.53 -25.57 12.76
N ARG A 295 -1.26 -24.46 12.60
CA ARG A 295 -1.70 -23.61 13.72
C ARG A 295 -2.66 -24.36 14.63
N VAL A 296 -3.64 -25.06 14.06
CA VAL A 296 -4.59 -25.89 14.81
C VAL A 296 -3.85 -27.01 15.55
N ALA A 297 -2.94 -27.72 14.89
CA ALA A 297 -2.15 -28.77 15.53
C ALA A 297 -1.29 -28.25 16.70
N LEU A 298 -0.70 -27.06 16.56
CA LEU A 298 0.09 -26.43 17.63
C LEU A 298 -0.78 -26.01 18.83
N GLU A 299 -2.01 -25.54 18.59
CA GLU A 299 -2.96 -25.22 19.65
C GLU A 299 -3.37 -26.47 20.44
N GLU A 300 -3.63 -27.59 19.76
CA GLU A 300 -3.91 -28.88 20.40
C GLU A 300 -2.71 -29.38 21.24
N GLU A 301 -1.49 -29.31 20.70
CA GLU A 301 -0.29 -29.72 21.43
C GLU A 301 -0.07 -28.84 22.67
N ARG A 302 -0.25 -27.53 22.56
CA ARG A 302 -0.16 -26.59 23.69
C ARG A 302 -1.19 -26.91 24.77
N ALA A 303 -2.42 -27.24 24.39
CA ALA A 303 -3.46 -27.61 25.33
C ALA A 303 -3.11 -28.91 26.08
N ALA A 304 -2.65 -29.93 25.36
CA ALA A 304 -2.23 -31.20 25.96
C ALA A 304 -1.03 -31.04 26.93
N VAL A 305 -0.06 -30.20 26.55
CA VAL A 305 1.08 -29.87 27.40
C VAL A 305 0.62 -29.13 28.66
N ALA A 306 -0.27 -28.13 28.54
CA ALA A 306 -0.82 -27.39 29.67
C ALA A 306 -1.58 -28.30 30.65
N GLU A 307 -2.38 -29.25 30.14
CA GLU A 307 -3.08 -30.24 30.97
C GLU A 307 -2.10 -31.14 31.72
N LYS A 308 -1.05 -31.60 31.05
CA LYS A 308 -0.01 -32.43 31.68
C LYS A 308 0.73 -31.68 32.79
N PHE A 309 1.11 -30.42 32.56
CA PHE A 309 1.72 -29.58 33.60
C PHE A 309 0.77 -29.37 34.80
N ALA A 310 -0.51 -29.09 34.53
CA ALA A 310 -1.51 -28.93 35.60
C ALA A 310 -1.65 -30.21 36.45
N SER A 311 -1.64 -31.39 35.82
CA SER A 311 -1.70 -32.68 36.54
C SER A 311 -0.46 -32.92 37.42
N LEU A 312 0.73 -32.59 36.93
CA LEU A 312 1.99 -32.73 37.67
C LEU A 312 2.04 -31.77 38.87
N ASP A 313 1.57 -30.53 38.71
CA ASP A 313 1.49 -29.56 39.80
C ASP A 313 0.51 -30.03 40.90
N GLN A 314 -0.63 -30.61 40.52
CA GLN A 314 -1.57 -31.18 41.49
C GLN A 314 -0.97 -32.38 42.24
N GLU A 315 -0.26 -33.27 41.55
CA GLU A 315 0.44 -34.39 42.18
C GLU A 315 1.55 -33.92 43.14
N ALA A 316 2.36 -32.94 42.72
CA ALA A 316 3.43 -32.37 43.54
C ALA A 316 2.86 -31.71 44.81
N ALA A 317 1.79 -30.92 44.65
CA ALA A 317 1.10 -30.29 45.79
C ALA A 317 0.51 -31.33 46.76
N LYS A 318 -0.03 -32.45 46.23
CA LYS A 318 -0.53 -33.55 47.07
C LYS A 318 0.60 -34.24 47.83
N ARG A 319 1.69 -34.61 47.15
CA ARG A 319 2.87 -35.25 47.78
C ARG A 319 3.46 -34.37 48.88
N GLU A 320 3.52 -33.06 48.67
CA GLU A 320 4.05 -32.13 49.67
C GLU A 320 3.14 -32.07 50.91
N ARG A 321 1.82 -32.01 50.74
CA ARG A 321 0.86 -32.08 51.85
C ARG A 321 0.97 -33.38 52.63
N ASP A 322 1.05 -34.51 51.94
CA ASP A 322 1.17 -35.83 52.57
C ASP A 322 2.48 -35.94 53.37
N ARG A 323 3.59 -35.43 52.80
CA ARG A 323 4.89 -35.36 53.48
C ARG A 323 4.81 -34.50 54.74
N GLN A 324 4.17 -33.33 54.66
CA GLN A 324 4.04 -32.42 55.80
C GLN A 324 3.18 -33.02 56.92
N ALA A 325 2.07 -33.67 56.58
CA ALA A 325 1.24 -34.38 57.55
C ALA A 325 2.00 -35.53 58.24
N SER A 326 2.79 -36.31 57.48
CA SER A 326 3.60 -37.39 58.04
C SER A 326 4.72 -36.90 58.98
N PHE A 327 5.32 -35.75 58.64
CA PHE A 327 6.34 -35.10 59.45
C PHE A 327 5.75 -34.57 60.77
N GLU A 328 4.58 -33.94 60.70
CA GLU A 328 3.86 -33.45 61.87
C GLU A 328 3.47 -34.60 62.82
N GLN A 329 2.95 -35.71 62.30
CA GLN A 329 2.67 -36.91 63.10
C GLN A 329 3.93 -37.47 63.76
N THR A 330 5.07 -37.47 63.05
CA THR A 330 6.34 -37.98 63.59
C THR A 330 6.83 -37.10 64.75
N ILE A 331 6.78 -35.77 64.60
CA ILE A 331 7.10 -34.81 65.67
C ILE A 331 6.17 -34.98 66.87
N GLN A 332 4.86 -35.10 66.65
CA GLN A 332 3.92 -35.29 67.76
C GLN A 332 4.20 -36.58 68.55
N ARG A 333 4.54 -37.68 67.86
CA ARG A 333 4.93 -38.94 68.50
C ARG A 333 6.23 -38.83 69.29
N THR A 334 7.27 -38.20 68.74
CA THR A 334 8.55 -38.03 69.46
C THR A 334 8.41 -37.13 70.67
N VAL A 335 7.66 -36.03 70.58
CA VAL A 335 7.36 -35.16 71.73
C VAL A 335 6.59 -35.92 72.81
N ALA A 336 5.55 -36.68 72.45
CA ALA A 336 4.80 -37.48 73.42
C ALA A 336 5.68 -38.54 74.13
N ASN A 337 6.59 -39.19 73.39
CA ASN A 337 7.54 -40.14 73.96
C ASN A 337 8.55 -39.48 74.91
N LEU A 338 9.03 -38.28 74.57
CA LEU A 338 9.92 -37.49 75.44
C LEU A 338 9.20 -37.04 76.72
N GLU A 339 7.95 -36.57 76.62
CA GLU A 339 7.13 -36.21 77.77
C GLU A 339 6.85 -37.41 78.70
N ALA A 340 6.64 -38.60 78.13
CA ALA A 340 6.47 -39.83 78.91
C ALA A 340 7.75 -40.19 79.68
N ARG A 341 8.91 -40.14 79.02
CA ARG A 341 10.23 -40.41 79.64
C ARG A 341 10.58 -39.38 80.71
N ALA A 342 10.28 -38.10 80.47
CA ALA A 342 10.51 -37.03 81.45
C ALA A 342 9.66 -37.26 82.73
N ARG A 343 8.38 -37.60 82.57
CA ARG A 343 7.49 -37.95 83.71
C ARG A 343 7.97 -39.18 84.47
N GLU A 344 8.46 -40.19 83.76
CA GLU A 344 9.03 -41.39 84.38
C GLU A 344 10.27 -41.05 85.24
N LEU A 345 11.19 -40.25 84.72
CA LEU A 345 12.39 -39.84 85.45
C LEU A 345 12.04 -38.99 86.69
N VAL A 346 11.10 -38.06 86.59
CA VAL A 346 10.63 -37.25 87.72
C VAL A 346 9.94 -38.12 88.79
N SER A 347 9.25 -39.20 88.40
CA SER A 347 8.58 -40.11 89.33
C SER A 347 9.52 -40.98 90.19
N ARG A 348 10.80 -41.07 89.83
CA ARG A 348 11.82 -41.85 90.56
C ARG A 348 12.58 -41.06 91.65
N ILE A 349 12.37 -39.75 91.76
CA ILE A 349 13.09 -38.89 92.72
C ILE A 349 12.44 -38.98 94.10
N GLU A 350 13.05 -39.43 95.19
CA GLU A 350 12.30 -39.74 96.42
C GLU A 350 11.84 -38.52 97.26
N ASP A 351 12.39 -37.32 97.03
CA ASP A 351 12.06 -36.11 97.80
C ASP A 351 10.84 -35.33 97.24
N ARG A 352 9.82 -35.14 98.10
CA ARG A 352 8.53 -34.53 97.74
C ARG A 352 8.63 -33.03 97.45
N ALA A 353 9.58 -32.32 98.07
CA ALA A 353 9.77 -30.88 97.87
C ALA A 353 10.49 -30.56 96.55
N GLU A 354 11.45 -31.40 96.14
CA GLU A 354 12.13 -31.28 94.85
C GLU A 354 11.26 -31.74 93.68
N ARG A 355 10.46 -32.80 93.85
CA ARG A 355 9.49 -33.27 92.84
C ARG A 355 8.57 -32.16 92.36
N LEU A 356 7.92 -31.44 93.27
CA LEU A 356 6.95 -30.38 92.93
C LEU A 356 7.60 -29.18 92.21
N LYS A 357 8.88 -28.92 92.46
CA LYS A 357 9.62 -27.81 91.85
C LYS A 357 10.08 -28.18 90.44
N LEU A 358 10.67 -29.37 90.27
CA LEU A 358 11.09 -29.91 88.98
C LEU A 358 9.92 -30.24 88.07
N GLU A 359 8.78 -30.69 88.61
CA GLU A 359 7.58 -30.96 87.80
C GLU A 359 6.99 -29.66 87.23
N ARG A 360 7.03 -28.55 88.00
CA ARG A 360 6.65 -27.21 87.51
C ARG A 360 7.65 -26.65 86.49
N GLU A 361 8.95 -26.87 86.67
CA GLU A 361 9.98 -26.48 85.70
C GLU A 361 9.90 -27.31 84.42
N ALA A 362 9.74 -28.63 84.52
CA ALA A 362 9.54 -29.53 83.39
C ALA A 362 8.24 -29.20 82.64
N GLN A 363 7.14 -28.86 83.34
CA GLN A 363 5.91 -28.39 82.69
C GLN A 363 6.09 -27.05 81.99
N ARG A 364 6.85 -26.10 82.58
CA ARG A 364 7.16 -24.82 81.93
C ARG A 364 8.03 -25.00 80.70
N GLN A 365 9.11 -25.77 80.79
CA GLN A 365 10.00 -26.07 79.67
C GLN A 365 9.29 -26.87 78.56
N THR A 366 8.40 -27.79 78.92
CA THR A 366 7.57 -28.53 77.96
C THR A 366 6.55 -27.63 77.27
N ALA A 367 5.93 -26.69 78.01
CA ALA A 367 5.01 -25.71 77.44
C ALA A 367 5.74 -24.71 76.52
N GLU A 368 6.97 -24.31 76.86
CA GLU A 368 7.83 -23.49 76.00
C GLU A 368 8.27 -24.25 74.75
N MET A 369 8.77 -25.49 74.88
CA MET A 369 9.11 -26.33 73.73
C MET A 369 7.91 -26.64 72.83
N LYS A 370 6.71 -26.85 73.37
CA LYS A 370 5.48 -26.99 72.55
C LYS A 370 5.14 -25.72 71.78
N ARG A 371 5.27 -24.55 72.42
CA ARG A 371 5.05 -23.25 71.76
C ARG A 371 6.10 -22.97 70.70
N GLU A 372 7.35 -23.35 70.93
CA GLU A 372 8.44 -23.19 69.99
C GLU A 372 8.32 -24.17 68.82
N ALA A 373 7.99 -25.43 69.07
CA ALA A 373 7.68 -26.42 68.03
C ALA A 373 6.45 -26.02 67.19
N GLN A 374 5.40 -25.47 67.80
CA GLN A 374 4.24 -24.91 67.06
C GLN A 374 4.60 -23.65 66.27
N ARG A 375 5.47 -22.78 66.80
CA ARG A 375 5.98 -21.62 66.05
C ARG A 375 6.83 -22.04 64.86
N VAL A 376 7.70 -23.05 65.01
CA VAL A 376 8.52 -23.58 63.92
C VAL A 376 7.65 -24.26 62.89
N ALA A 377 6.65 -25.06 63.29
CA ALA A 377 5.67 -25.65 62.38
C ALA A 377 4.87 -24.59 61.60
N GLN A 378 4.41 -23.52 62.26
CA GLN A 378 3.68 -22.42 61.61
C GLN A 378 4.58 -21.54 60.73
N ALA A 379 5.84 -21.31 61.11
CA ALA A 379 6.81 -20.57 60.31
C ALA A 379 7.20 -21.36 59.05
N THR A 380 7.36 -22.67 59.18
CA THR A 380 7.64 -23.57 58.04
C THR A 380 6.40 -23.67 57.12
N GLY A 381 5.19 -23.64 57.66
CA GLY A 381 3.94 -23.54 56.88
C GLY A 381 3.74 -22.21 56.14
N LYS A 382 4.18 -21.07 56.73
CA LYS A 382 4.10 -19.75 56.09
C LYS A 382 5.15 -19.50 55.00
N VAL A 383 6.35 -20.09 55.12
CA VAL A 383 7.39 -19.96 54.09
C VAL A 383 7.01 -20.70 52.80
N ILE A 384 6.13 -21.71 52.89
CA ILE A 384 5.64 -22.48 51.72
C ILE A 384 4.38 -21.82 51.09
N SER A 385 3.52 -21.18 51.90
CA SER A 385 2.33 -20.43 51.40
C SER A 385 2.64 -19.05 50.80
N GLY A 386 3.88 -18.56 50.90
CA GLY A 386 4.33 -17.29 50.33
C GLY A 386 4.62 -17.32 48.82
N THR A 387 4.41 -18.45 48.15
CA THR A 387 4.46 -18.53 46.68
C THR A 387 3.09 -18.22 46.10
N THR A 388 2.60 -17.01 46.38
CA THR A 388 1.41 -16.46 45.73
C THR A 388 1.74 -16.24 44.27
N THR A 389 1.09 -17.05 43.42
CA THR A 389 0.64 -16.72 42.06
C THR A 389 1.11 -15.37 41.54
N THR A 390 2.22 -15.37 40.80
CA THR A 390 2.51 -14.31 39.84
C THR A 390 1.77 -14.68 38.56
N GLU A 391 0.83 -13.82 38.17
CA GLU A 391 0.22 -13.83 36.86
C GLU A 391 1.34 -13.86 35.81
N VAL A 392 1.35 -14.91 34.98
CA VAL A 392 2.22 -14.99 33.83
C VAL A 392 1.57 -14.16 32.73
N GLU A 393 1.78 -12.84 32.78
CA GLU A 393 1.82 -12.07 31.55
C GLU A 393 3.10 -12.46 30.80
N SER A 394 2.85 -13.08 29.66
CA SER A 394 3.85 -13.59 28.74
C SER A 394 4.70 -12.45 28.20
N LYS A 395 5.97 -12.37 28.64
CA LYS A 395 7.08 -11.86 27.81
C LYS A 395 8.43 -12.21 28.42
N GLY A 396 9.15 -13.12 27.74
CA GLY A 396 10.60 -13.22 27.78
C GLY A 396 11.19 -13.93 29.00
N VAL A 397 11.33 -15.25 28.88
CA VAL A 397 12.08 -16.07 29.84
C VAL A 397 13.55 -15.60 29.90
N ARG A 398 13.97 -15.11 31.07
CA ARG A 398 15.37 -15.20 31.55
C ARG A 398 15.32 -15.79 32.94
N ILE A 399 15.80 -17.03 33.08
CA ILE A 399 15.97 -17.67 34.39
C ILE A 399 17.35 -17.27 34.91
N ILE A 400 17.37 -16.57 36.04
CA ILE A 400 18.54 -16.43 36.91
C ILE A 400 18.13 -17.03 38.25
N ARG A 401 18.94 -17.95 38.78
CA ARG A 401 18.94 -18.26 40.22
C ARG A 401 20.33 -18.64 40.71
N ASP A 402 20.69 -18.02 41.85
CA ASP A 402 21.76 -18.33 42.79
C ASP A 402 23.22 -18.26 42.34
N GLY A 403 23.70 -17.04 42.07
CA GLY A 403 24.89 -16.48 42.75
C GLY A 403 26.25 -17.20 42.71
N LYS A 404 26.46 -18.26 41.93
CA LYS A 404 27.78 -18.82 41.63
C LYS A 404 27.86 -19.34 40.21
N VAL A 405 28.84 -18.82 39.48
CA VAL A 405 29.29 -19.27 38.16
C VAL A 405 29.79 -20.71 38.30
N LEU A 406 29.14 -21.64 37.62
CA LEU A 406 29.68 -22.97 37.36
C LEU A 406 30.05 -23.02 35.88
N THR A 407 31.36 -23.10 35.66
CA THR A 407 32.00 -23.46 34.39
C THR A 407 31.46 -24.81 33.93
N LYS A 408 31.04 -24.87 32.66
CA LYS A 408 30.69 -26.12 31.99
C LYS A 408 31.93 -26.99 31.83
N GLU A 409 31.99 -28.10 32.55
CA GLU A 409 32.65 -29.34 32.10
C GLU A 409 31.58 -30.45 32.06
N ASP A 410 31.61 -31.16 30.93
CA ASP A 410 31.09 -32.49 30.61
C ASP A 410 29.61 -32.84 30.78
N GLU A 411 28.92 -32.99 29.64
CA GLU A 411 28.18 -34.22 29.28
C GLU A 411 27.89 -34.29 27.75
N PRO A 412 27.47 -35.44 27.16
CA PRO A 412 28.31 -36.32 26.35
C PRO A 412 27.99 -36.31 24.83
N ALA A 413 28.70 -37.19 24.13
CA ALA A 413 28.83 -37.36 22.69
C ALA A 413 27.53 -37.48 21.86
N GLU A 414 27.54 -36.90 20.66
CA GLU A 414 27.13 -37.60 19.44
C GLU A 414 27.80 -37.04 18.16
N GLU A 415 28.32 -37.98 17.39
CA GLU A 415 28.61 -37.99 15.94
C GLU A 415 29.70 -37.11 15.32
N THR A 416 30.87 -37.73 15.30
CA THR A 416 32.01 -37.62 14.38
C THR A 416 31.65 -37.19 12.94
N ARG A 417 32.01 -35.95 12.58
CA ARG A 417 32.47 -35.64 11.22
C ARG A 417 33.80 -34.90 11.28
N THR A 418 34.84 -35.67 10.97
CA THR A 418 36.22 -35.24 10.75
C THR A 418 36.29 -34.16 9.67
N TYR A 419 36.78 -32.97 10.02
CA TYR A 419 37.50 -32.12 9.08
C TYR A 419 38.74 -31.50 9.73
N VAL A 420 39.77 -31.48 8.91
CA VAL A 420 41.19 -31.28 9.21
C VAL A 420 41.46 -29.83 9.62
N ARG A 421 42.32 -29.65 10.64
CA ARG A 421 43.01 -28.37 10.90
C ARG A 421 43.82 -27.96 9.66
N ALA A 422 43.46 -26.86 9.03
CA ALA A 422 44.33 -26.04 8.18
C ALA A 422 44.18 -24.60 8.69
N ALA A 423 45.07 -24.17 9.58
CA ALA A 423 46.26 -23.38 9.26
C ALA A 423 45.91 -21.90 8.97
N GLU A 424 46.56 -21.03 9.74
CA GLU A 424 46.51 -19.57 9.75
C GLU A 424 46.54 -18.95 8.34
N ARG A 425 45.36 -18.77 7.73
CA ARG A 425 45.20 -18.01 6.50
C ARG A 425 44.50 -16.69 6.83
N ALA A 426 45.06 -15.60 6.33
CA ALA A 426 44.39 -14.30 6.38
C ALA A 426 43.08 -14.37 5.56
N ILE A 427 41.98 -13.94 6.17
CA ILE A 427 40.66 -13.86 5.53
C ILE A 427 40.76 -12.98 4.30
N VAL A 428 40.29 -13.47 3.15
CA VAL A 428 40.25 -12.71 1.89
C VAL A 428 38.81 -12.53 1.40
N VAL A 429 38.62 -11.57 0.49
CA VAL A 429 37.32 -11.32 -0.15
C VAL A 429 36.84 -12.58 -0.87
N GLY A 430 35.58 -12.96 -0.61
CA GLY A 430 34.96 -14.19 -1.12
C GLY A 430 34.95 -15.36 -0.13
N ASP A 431 35.69 -15.28 0.98
CA ASP A 431 35.67 -16.33 2.00
C ASP A 431 34.34 -16.37 2.76
N LYS A 432 33.92 -17.57 3.14
CA LYS A 432 32.74 -17.78 3.97
C LYS A 432 33.17 -17.78 5.43
N VAL A 433 32.68 -16.83 6.20
CA VAL A 433 33.10 -16.56 7.57
C VAL A 433 31.90 -16.56 8.53
N LYS A 434 32.10 -17.01 9.75
CA LYS A 434 31.12 -16.97 10.84
C LYS A 434 31.41 -15.77 11.74
N LEU A 435 30.39 -14.94 11.98
CA LEU A 435 30.48 -13.80 12.88
C LEU A 435 30.33 -14.29 14.32
N ARG A 436 31.35 -14.09 15.16
CA ARG A 436 31.34 -14.47 16.58
C ARG A 436 30.29 -13.72 17.40
N SER A 437 29.99 -12.49 16.99
CA SER A 437 29.09 -11.56 17.68
C SER A 437 27.65 -12.09 17.82
N PHE A 438 27.18 -12.90 16.87
CA PHE A 438 25.81 -13.46 16.89
C PHE A 438 25.65 -14.78 16.12
N GLY A 439 26.76 -15.46 15.79
CA GLY A 439 26.79 -16.86 15.32
C GLY A 439 26.35 -17.10 13.87
N SER A 440 26.09 -16.05 13.08
CA SER A 440 25.64 -16.18 11.68
C SER A 440 26.81 -16.36 10.70
N VAL A 441 26.56 -17.08 9.60
CA VAL A 441 27.55 -17.31 8.53
C VAL A 441 27.27 -16.39 7.34
N GLY A 442 28.30 -15.72 6.84
CA GLY A 442 28.22 -14.81 5.70
C GLY A 442 29.46 -14.88 4.81
N ILE A 443 29.45 -14.13 3.71
CA ILE A 443 30.54 -14.06 2.74
C ILE A 443 31.23 -12.71 2.86
N VAL A 444 32.56 -12.69 2.85
CA VAL A 444 33.34 -11.44 2.89
C VAL A 444 33.20 -10.71 1.55
N ASP A 445 32.59 -9.53 1.57
CA ASP A 445 32.42 -8.68 0.38
C ASP A 445 33.60 -7.74 0.17
N GLN A 446 34.13 -7.16 1.25
CA GLN A 446 35.21 -6.19 1.19
C GLN A 446 36.00 -6.15 2.50
N ILE A 447 37.31 -5.92 2.40
CA ILE A 447 38.19 -5.68 3.56
C ILE A 447 38.82 -4.31 3.34
N LYS A 448 38.61 -3.36 4.27
CA LYS A 448 39.15 -2.01 4.19
C LYS A 448 39.48 -1.47 5.58
N ASP A 449 40.68 -0.91 5.76
CA ASP A 449 41.12 -0.22 6.98
C ASP A 449 40.91 -1.01 8.30
N GLY A 450 41.09 -2.35 8.26
CA GLY A 450 40.94 -3.22 9.44
C GLY A 450 39.50 -3.65 9.76
N GLU A 451 38.51 -3.16 9.02
CA GLU A 451 37.12 -3.60 9.07
C GLU A 451 36.77 -4.49 7.86
N VAL A 452 35.97 -5.51 8.12
CA VAL A 452 35.53 -6.51 7.15
C VAL A 452 34.03 -6.40 6.99
N GLU A 453 33.59 -6.16 5.75
CA GLU A 453 32.17 -6.13 5.41
C GLU A 453 31.74 -7.55 5.00
N VAL A 454 30.85 -8.14 5.80
CA VAL A 454 30.35 -9.50 5.63
C VAL A 454 28.87 -9.48 5.26
N ARG A 455 28.53 -10.14 4.16
CA ARG A 455 27.15 -10.30 3.70
C ARG A 455 26.54 -11.56 4.28
N VAL A 456 25.50 -11.40 5.10
CA VAL A 456 24.69 -12.50 5.64
C VAL A 456 23.32 -12.42 4.98
N LYS A 457 23.05 -13.32 4.03
CA LYS A 457 21.84 -13.26 3.17
C LYS A 457 21.74 -11.90 2.44
N ALA A 458 20.69 -11.12 2.70
CA ALA A 458 20.47 -9.79 2.09
C ALA A 458 21.07 -8.64 2.91
N LEU A 459 21.58 -8.90 4.12
CA LEU A 459 22.07 -7.88 5.05
C LEU A 459 23.59 -7.80 5.02
N ARG A 460 24.14 -6.58 5.17
CA ARG A 460 25.58 -6.31 5.26
C ARG A 460 25.95 -5.91 6.68
N PHE A 461 26.99 -6.53 7.21
CA PHE A 461 27.51 -6.28 8.55
C PHE A 461 28.96 -5.83 8.45
N ARG A 462 29.35 -4.81 9.21
CA ARG A 462 30.77 -4.43 9.39
C ARG A 462 31.27 -5.02 10.69
N GLU A 463 32.34 -5.81 10.61
CA GLU A 463 32.95 -6.45 11.77
C GLU A 463 34.47 -6.36 11.73
N LYS A 464 35.09 -6.49 12.90
CA LYS A 464 36.56 -6.59 12.98
C LYS A 464 37.02 -7.99 12.59
N LEU A 465 38.21 -8.08 12.01
CA LEU A 465 38.80 -9.35 11.55
C LEU A 465 38.93 -10.39 12.68
N GLU A 466 39.09 -9.93 13.93
CA GLU A 466 39.15 -10.75 15.15
C GLU A 466 37.80 -11.42 15.51
N ASN A 467 36.68 -10.85 15.05
CA ASN A 467 35.34 -11.36 15.31
C ASN A 467 34.85 -12.33 14.23
N LEU A 468 35.72 -12.71 13.29
CA LEU A 468 35.40 -13.59 12.16
C LEU A 468 36.14 -14.92 12.28
N GLU A 469 35.43 -16.00 12.01
CA GLU A 469 35.98 -17.35 11.97
C GLU A 469 35.77 -17.93 10.56
N LEU A 470 36.86 -18.35 9.90
CA LEU A 470 36.80 -18.91 8.55
C LEU A 470 36.07 -20.26 8.57
N VAL A 471 34.99 -20.37 7.79
CA VAL A 471 34.19 -21.59 7.64
C VAL A 471 34.58 -22.33 6.37
N GLU A 472 34.78 -21.61 5.27
CA GLU A 472 35.06 -22.19 3.95
C GLU A 472 35.82 -21.18 3.09
N ALA A 473 36.91 -21.61 2.43
CA ALA A 473 37.70 -20.76 1.55
C ALA A 473 37.12 -20.71 0.13
N ALA A 474 37.22 -19.56 -0.54
CA ALA A 474 36.74 -19.41 -1.91
C ALA A 474 37.48 -20.35 -2.90
N PRO A 475 36.80 -20.95 -3.90
CA PRO A 475 37.45 -21.78 -4.92
C PRO A 475 38.35 -20.96 -5.85
N GLU A 476 39.60 -21.41 -6.08
CA GLU A 476 40.55 -20.77 -6.99
C GLU A 476 40.07 -20.87 -8.45
N THR A 477 39.79 -19.72 -9.09
CA THR A 477 39.61 -19.64 -10.55
C THR A 477 40.73 -18.81 -11.17
N LYS A 478 41.51 -19.47 -12.05
CA LYS A 478 42.63 -18.87 -12.80
C LYS A 478 42.10 -17.96 -13.92
N PRO A 479 42.70 -16.78 -14.17
CA PRO A 479 42.33 -15.93 -15.29
C PRO A 479 42.96 -16.45 -16.60
N GLN A 480 42.13 -16.82 -17.58
CA GLN A 480 42.61 -17.10 -18.94
C GLN A 480 42.82 -15.81 -19.74
N LYS A 481 44.05 -15.64 -20.24
CA LYS A 481 44.43 -14.64 -21.25
C LYS A 481 43.97 -15.09 -22.64
N GLY A 482 43.23 -14.23 -23.35
CA GLY A 482 42.86 -14.37 -24.77
C GLY A 482 43.00 -13.04 -25.51
N LYS A 483 43.52 -13.08 -26.74
CA LYS A 483 44.17 -12.00 -27.51
C LYS A 483 43.26 -10.83 -27.96
N LEU A 484 43.84 -9.63 -27.94
CA LEU A 484 43.39 -8.43 -28.66
C LEU A 484 43.73 -8.54 -30.16
N GLU A 485 42.77 -8.30 -31.05
CA GLU A 485 43.00 -7.45 -32.22
C GLU A 485 41.74 -6.74 -32.76
N LYS A 486 41.74 -5.42 -32.53
CA LYS A 486 41.31 -4.28 -33.39
C LYS A 486 40.03 -4.41 -34.26
N LEU A 487 38.98 -3.74 -33.79
CA LEU A 487 38.06 -2.97 -34.64
C LEU A 487 37.80 -1.61 -33.96
N ARG A 488 38.36 -0.54 -34.55
CA ARG A 488 38.15 0.86 -34.15
C ARG A 488 36.69 1.24 -34.40
N ARG A 489 36.03 1.80 -33.38
CA ARG A 489 34.78 2.58 -33.48
C ARG A 489 34.98 3.95 -32.79
N PRO A 490 34.20 4.98 -33.14
CA PRO A 490 34.41 6.38 -32.72
C PRO A 490 34.15 6.57 -31.22
N PRO A 491 34.55 7.71 -30.60
CA PRO A 491 34.45 7.88 -29.16
C PRO A 491 32.98 7.86 -28.72
N SER A 492 32.61 6.81 -27.99
CA SER A 492 31.32 6.64 -27.33
C SER A 492 31.28 7.47 -26.06
N THR A 493 30.22 8.26 -25.93
CA THR A 493 29.70 8.80 -24.68
C THR A 493 29.59 7.67 -23.65
N GLU A 494 30.33 7.77 -22.54
CA GLU A 494 30.24 6.81 -21.44
C GLU A 494 28.90 6.97 -20.73
N VAL A 495 27.98 6.03 -20.98
CA VAL A 495 26.76 5.88 -20.20
C VAL A 495 27.13 5.07 -18.96
N HIS A 496 27.31 5.75 -17.83
CA HIS A 496 27.31 5.12 -16.53
C HIS A 496 25.91 4.55 -16.24
N LEU A 497 25.74 3.24 -16.41
CA LEU A 497 24.63 2.49 -15.84
C LEU A 497 24.83 2.42 -14.33
N ASN A 498 24.33 3.43 -13.63
CA ASN A 498 24.13 3.35 -12.19
C ASN A 498 22.88 2.53 -11.90
N THR A 499 23.10 1.28 -11.51
CA THR A 499 22.23 0.61 -10.53
C THR A 499 22.26 1.43 -9.23
N SER A 500 21.10 1.94 -8.81
CA SER A 500 20.91 2.57 -7.49
C SER A 500 19.49 2.18 -7.07
N GLN A 501 19.29 1.26 -6.11
CA GLN A 501 19.35 1.52 -4.67
C GLN A 501 18.65 2.83 -4.29
N GLU A 502 17.49 2.68 -3.66
CA GLU A 502 16.61 3.69 -3.06
C GLU A 502 17.27 4.38 -1.86
N GLY A 503 18.28 5.20 -2.13
CA GLY A 503 18.80 6.21 -1.22
C GLY A 503 18.88 7.52 -1.99
N GLY A 504 18.22 8.57 -1.49
CA GLY A 504 18.14 9.87 -2.15
C GLY A 504 19.51 10.34 -2.66
N ARG A 505 19.58 10.69 -3.95
CA ARG A 505 20.80 11.22 -4.56
C ARG A 505 21.13 12.54 -3.85
N SER A 506 22.33 12.67 -3.29
CA SER A 506 22.81 13.92 -2.67
C SER A 506 23.42 14.89 -3.67
N GLU A 507 23.43 14.52 -4.96
CA GLU A 507 24.02 15.29 -6.03
C GLU A 507 23.21 15.20 -7.33
N LEU A 508 23.03 16.35 -7.98
CA LEU A 508 22.40 16.47 -9.29
C LEU A 508 23.38 17.16 -10.27
N ASN A 509 23.53 16.58 -11.46
CA ASN A 509 24.30 17.16 -12.55
C ASN A 509 23.37 17.60 -13.69
N VAL A 510 23.37 18.89 -13.99
CA VAL A 510 22.55 19.54 -15.03
C VAL A 510 23.40 20.09 -16.19
N ILE A 511 24.67 19.67 -16.30
CA ILE A 511 25.54 20.09 -17.40
C ILE A 511 24.99 19.55 -18.73
N GLY A 512 24.79 20.45 -19.70
CA GLY A 512 24.30 20.12 -21.04
C GLY A 512 22.79 20.25 -21.21
N GLN A 513 22.05 20.52 -20.12
CA GLN A 513 20.63 20.84 -20.17
C GLN A 513 20.39 22.29 -20.57
N THR A 514 19.22 22.56 -21.14
CA THR A 514 18.73 23.94 -21.32
C THR A 514 18.36 24.55 -19.97
N THR A 515 18.22 25.87 -19.91
CA THR A 515 17.89 26.59 -18.67
C THR A 515 16.60 26.10 -18.03
N ASP A 516 15.57 25.85 -18.84
CA ASP A 516 14.25 25.44 -18.35
C ASP A 516 14.28 23.99 -17.84
N GLU A 517 14.91 23.08 -18.59
CA GLU A 517 15.11 21.68 -18.16
C GLU A 517 15.92 21.56 -16.87
N ALA A 518 16.95 22.42 -16.70
CA ALA A 518 17.78 22.42 -15.50
C ALA A 518 17.04 22.95 -14.26
N VAL A 519 16.12 23.91 -14.45
CA VAL A 519 15.28 24.45 -13.37
C VAL A 519 14.32 23.36 -12.89
N ASP A 520 13.61 22.69 -13.79
CA ASP A 520 12.67 21.61 -13.46
C ASP A 520 13.38 20.42 -12.80
N ALA A 521 14.56 20.05 -13.29
CA ALA A 521 15.36 18.97 -12.72
C ALA A 521 15.85 19.30 -11.31
N VAL A 522 16.23 20.56 -11.05
CA VAL A 522 16.65 21.01 -9.72
C VAL A 522 15.48 21.08 -8.75
N ASP A 523 14.32 21.57 -9.18
CA ASP A 523 13.11 21.69 -8.36
C ASP A 523 12.68 20.32 -7.81
N LYS A 524 12.49 19.35 -8.72
CA LYS A 524 12.15 17.96 -8.36
C LYS A 524 13.20 17.32 -7.44
N PHE A 525 14.47 17.61 -7.69
CA PHE A 525 15.56 17.07 -6.89
C PHE A 525 15.60 17.62 -5.45
N LEU A 526 15.22 18.89 -5.24
CA LEU A 526 15.14 19.48 -3.91
C LEU A 526 13.98 18.89 -3.09
N ASP A 527 12.85 18.59 -3.73
CA ASP A 527 11.72 17.90 -3.10
C ASP A 527 12.08 16.47 -2.68
N GLU A 528 12.70 15.71 -3.59
CA GLU A 528 13.18 14.35 -3.29
C GLU A 528 14.22 14.35 -2.17
N ALA A 529 15.13 15.33 -2.15
CA ALA A 529 16.13 15.49 -1.11
C ALA A 529 15.53 15.89 0.25
N SER A 530 14.49 16.73 0.25
CA SER A 530 13.75 17.09 1.47
C SER A 530 12.99 15.88 2.03
N LEU A 531 12.33 15.09 1.18
CA LEU A 531 11.65 13.85 1.58
C LEU A 531 12.64 12.82 2.14
N ALA A 532 13.84 12.74 1.57
CA ALA A 532 14.92 11.87 2.03
C ALA A 532 15.65 12.40 3.30
N SER A 533 15.20 13.51 3.90
CA SER A 533 15.81 14.15 5.08
C SER A 533 17.30 14.48 4.91
N LEU A 534 17.73 14.82 3.69
CA LEU A 534 19.10 15.24 3.42
C LEU A 534 19.31 16.67 3.94
N SER A 535 20.37 16.88 4.71
CA SER A 535 20.69 18.22 5.23
C SER A 535 21.39 19.11 4.20
N LYS A 536 22.10 18.51 3.23
CA LYS A 536 22.86 19.21 2.19
C LYS A 536 22.82 18.46 0.88
N VAL A 537 22.68 19.21 -0.21
CA VAL A 537 22.73 18.68 -1.57
C VAL A 537 23.60 19.54 -2.49
N ARG A 538 24.11 18.92 -3.55
CA ARG A 538 25.04 19.54 -4.50
C ARG A 538 24.45 19.58 -5.90
N ILE A 539 24.45 20.74 -6.53
CA ILE A 539 23.97 20.94 -7.91
C ILE A 539 25.14 21.36 -8.79
N VAL A 540 25.44 20.56 -9.82
CA VAL A 540 26.54 20.77 -10.75
C VAL A 540 26.00 21.34 -12.06
N HIS A 541 26.32 22.59 -12.37
CA HIS A 541 25.82 23.30 -13.57
C HIS A 541 26.94 23.75 -14.53
N GLY A 542 28.20 23.49 -14.19
CA GLY A 542 29.37 23.79 -15.02
C GLY A 542 29.76 25.28 -15.07
N HIS A 543 30.92 25.56 -15.69
CA HIS A 543 31.54 26.90 -15.79
C HIS A 543 31.24 27.66 -17.10
N GLY A 544 30.14 27.32 -17.79
CA GLY A 544 29.80 27.90 -19.10
C GLY A 544 29.48 29.41 -19.07
N THR A 545 28.54 29.86 -19.90
CA THR A 545 28.12 31.28 -20.01
C THR A 545 27.45 31.87 -18.75
N GLY A 546 27.36 31.09 -17.67
CA GLY A 546 26.70 31.48 -16.41
C GLY A 546 25.18 31.58 -16.51
N ALA A 547 24.56 31.10 -17.60
CA ALA A 547 23.11 31.08 -17.77
C ALA A 547 22.44 30.12 -16.77
N LEU A 548 22.88 28.86 -16.73
CA LEU A 548 22.38 27.85 -15.79
C LEU A 548 22.59 28.29 -14.32
N ARG A 549 23.77 28.84 -14.00
CA ARG A 549 24.07 29.37 -12.67
C ARG A 549 23.08 30.46 -12.24
N ARG A 550 22.72 31.37 -13.14
CA ARG A 550 21.79 32.47 -12.84
C ARG A 550 20.37 31.94 -12.63
N ALA A 551 19.88 31.10 -13.53
CA ALA A 551 18.53 30.54 -13.42
C ALA A 551 18.35 29.65 -12.18
N ILE A 552 19.30 28.77 -11.90
CA ILE A 552 19.30 27.96 -10.68
C ILE A 552 19.43 28.85 -9.44
N GLY A 553 20.27 29.88 -9.49
CA GLY A 553 20.40 30.84 -8.40
C GLY A 553 19.12 31.65 -8.13
N ASP A 554 18.32 31.94 -9.15
CA ASP A 554 17.04 32.63 -9.01
C ASP A 554 15.94 31.70 -8.47
N LEU A 555 15.91 30.44 -8.91
CA LEU A 555 15.05 29.39 -8.33
C LEU A 555 15.34 29.20 -6.83
N LEU A 556 16.61 29.01 -6.47
CA LEU A 556 17.02 28.74 -5.08
C LEU A 556 16.74 29.89 -4.10
N LYS A 557 16.61 31.14 -4.56
CA LYS A 557 16.24 32.28 -3.70
C LYS A 557 14.80 32.21 -3.21
N GLY A 558 13.90 31.64 -4.01
CA GLY A 558 12.46 31.58 -3.74
C GLY A 558 11.95 30.23 -3.26
N HIS A 559 12.79 29.18 -3.29
CA HIS A 559 12.35 27.81 -3.04
C HIS A 559 12.04 27.53 -1.55
N PRO A 560 10.88 26.94 -1.22
CA PRO A 560 10.41 26.77 0.17
C PRO A 560 11.32 25.89 1.03
N HIS A 561 11.94 24.88 0.43
CA HIS A 561 12.82 23.91 1.11
C HIS A 561 14.27 24.38 1.29
N VAL A 562 14.67 25.55 0.76
CA VAL A 562 16.07 26.02 0.80
C VAL A 562 16.30 26.94 2.00
N ALA A 563 17.27 26.58 2.86
CA ALA A 563 17.70 27.40 3.99
C ALA A 563 18.77 28.41 3.56
N ARG A 564 19.80 27.93 2.84
CA ARG A 564 20.92 28.73 2.35
C ARG A 564 21.58 28.03 1.17
N PHE A 565 22.15 28.79 0.24
CA PHE A 565 22.98 28.23 -0.83
C PHE A 565 24.27 29.05 -1.02
N VAL A 566 25.35 28.36 -1.35
CA VAL A 566 26.67 28.97 -1.61
C VAL A 566 27.35 28.28 -2.79
N ALA A 567 28.25 28.98 -3.47
CA ALA A 567 29.12 28.33 -4.46
C ALA A 567 29.96 27.25 -3.77
N ALA A 568 30.14 26.11 -4.44
CA ALA A 568 30.95 25.02 -3.91
C ALA A 568 32.42 25.46 -3.74
N PRO A 569 33.16 24.91 -2.75
CA PRO A 569 34.59 25.19 -2.62
C PRO A 569 35.39 24.64 -3.82
N PRO A 570 36.63 25.12 -4.05
CA PRO A 570 37.41 24.82 -5.26
C PRO A 570 37.67 23.33 -5.49
N ASP A 571 37.74 22.54 -4.42
CA ASP A 571 37.90 21.08 -4.40
C ASP A 571 36.62 20.31 -4.80
N GLN A 572 35.47 20.99 -4.89
CA GLN A 572 34.14 20.39 -5.16
C GLN A 572 33.42 21.02 -6.36
N GLY A 573 34.18 21.67 -7.26
CA GLY A 573 33.65 22.24 -8.52
C GLY A 573 33.53 23.76 -8.52
N GLY A 574 33.95 24.46 -7.46
CA GLY A 574 34.11 25.90 -7.45
C GLY A 574 32.85 26.67 -7.92
N THR A 575 33.05 27.62 -8.83
CA THR A 575 31.96 28.41 -9.41
C THR A 575 31.03 27.64 -10.37
N GLY A 576 31.33 26.37 -10.65
CA GLY A 576 30.56 25.49 -11.53
C GLY A 576 29.60 24.56 -10.78
N ALA A 577 29.57 24.64 -9.45
CA ALA A 577 28.63 23.92 -8.62
C ALA A 577 28.10 24.80 -7.48
N THR A 578 26.87 24.54 -7.06
CA THR A 578 26.21 25.23 -5.94
C THR A 578 25.86 24.19 -4.88
N LEU A 579 26.27 24.48 -3.64
CA LEU A 579 25.91 23.70 -2.46
C LEU A 579 24.67 24.33 -1.82
N VAL A 580 23.64 23.52 -1.59
CA VAL A 580 22.36 23.94 -1.02
C VAL A 580 22.15 23.26 0.32
N GLU A 581 21.89 24.05 1.36
CA GLU A 581 21.48 23.61 2.68
C GLU A 581 19.95 23.67 2.75
N LEU A 582 19.31 22.54 3.04
CA LEU A 582 17.86 22.43 3.10
C LEU A 582 17.34 22.79 4.50
N ARG A 583 16.09 23.29 4.58
CA ARG A 583 15.39 23.51 5.85
C ARG A 583 14.95 22.15 6.40
N GLN A 584 15.34 21.87 7.65
CA GLN A 584 14.85 20.71 8.39
C GLN A 584 13.45 20.95 8.95
#